data_AF-A0A3B8WM90-F1
#
_entry.id   AF-A0A3B8WM90-F1
#
_cell.length_a   1.000
_cell.length_b   1.000
_cell.length_c   1.000
_cell.angle_alpha   90.00
_cell.angle_beta   90.00
_cell.angle_gamma   90.00
#
_symmetry.space_group_name_H-M   'P 1'
#
loop_
_entity.id
_entity.type
_entity.pdbx_description
1 polymer ?
#
loop_
_entity_poly.entity_id
_entity_poly.type
_entity_poly.pdbx_seq_one_letter_code
_entity_poly.pdbx_strand_id
1 'polypeptide(L)'
;LSEEQKAKGVICASAGNHAQGVALAAKKLGIKAVIVMPQTTPEIKVRSVRDHGARVVLKGDAFDEAAAHAQELIQKHGYTYIPPYDDPDVIAGQGTVAMEIMWQFSKPIHA
;
A
#
# COMPACT_ATOMS: atom_id res chain seq x y z
N LEU A 1 9.77 -3.78 -9.14
CA LEU A 1 8.94 -4.96 -9.53
C LEU A 1 9.35 -5.46 -10.91
N SER A 2 9.69 -6.75 -11.03
CA SER A 2 9.87 -7.42 -12.32
C SER A 2 8.53 -7.62 -13.05
N GLU A 3 8.55 -7.91 -14.36
CA GLU A 3 7.33 -8.20 -15.11
C GLU A 3 6.56 -9.41 -14.56
N GLU A 4 7.28 -10.42 -14.06
CA GLU A 4 6.65 -11.58 -13.39
C GLU A 4 5.92 -11.17 -12.12
N GLN A 5 6.53 -10.31 -11.29
CA GLN A 5 5.91 -9.79 -10.07
C GLN A 5 4.67 -8.94 -10.39
N LYS A 6 4.73 -8.09 -11.43
CA LYS A 6 3.59 -7.30 -11.90
C LYS A 6 2.45 -8.18 -12.38
N ALA A 7 2.74 -9.26 -13.11
CA ALA A 7 1.74 -10.20 -13.61
C ALA A 7 1.02 -10.96 -12.49
N LYS A 8 1.74 -11.35 -11.43
CA LYS A 8 1.15 -11.98 -10.23
C LYS A 8 0.33 -10.97 -9.42
N GLY A 9 0.80 -9.73 -9.30
CA GLY A 9 0.15 -8.66 -8.55
C GLY A 9 0.81 -8.41 -7.20
N VAL A 10 0.33 -7.36 -6.53
CA VAL A 10 0.86 -6.85 -5.26
C VAL A 10 -0.15 -7.01 -4.13
N ILE A 11 0.35 -7.06 -2.90
CA ILE A 11 -0.48 -7.18 -1.70
C ILE A 11 0.07 -6.33 -0.55
N CYS A 12 -0.82 -5.77 0.27
CA CYS A 12 -0.45 -5.23 1.58
C CYS A 12 -1.57 -5.47 2.61
N ALA A 13 -1.23 -5.45 3.89
CA ALA A 13 -2.20 -5.37 4.98
C ALA A 13 -2.25 -3.92 5.48
N SER A 14 -3.39 -3.26 5.33
CA SER A 14 -3.63 -1.89 5.82
C SER A 14 -5.09 -1.50 5.61
N ALA A 15 -5.66 -0.76 6.56
CA ALA A 15 -6.99 -0.17 6.44
C ALA A 15 -6.94 1.37 6.30
N GLY A 16 -5.78 1.94 5.97
CA GLY A 16 -5.53 3.39 6.03
C GLY A 16 -4.91 3.98 4.77
N ASN A 17 -4.06 4.99 4.95
CA ASN A 17 -3.44 5.74 3.85
C ASN A 17 -2.57 4.85 2.96
N HIS A 18 -1.83 3.90 3.54
CA HIS A 18 -1.02 2.96 2.78
C HIS A 18 -1.87 2.15 1.79
N ALA A 19 -3.01 1.62 2.25
CA ALA A 19 -3.93 0.89 1.38
C ALA A 19 -4.44 1.71 0.20
N GLN A 20 -4.79 2.98 0.43
CA GLN A 20 -5.21 3.89 -0.63
C GLN A 20 -4.07 4.18 -1.60
N GLY A 21 -2.87 4.46 -1.09
CA GLY A 21 -1.67 4.71 -1.90
C GLY A 21 -1.33 3.53 -2.81
N VAL A 22 -1.28 2.33 -2.24
CA VAL A 22 -1.03 1.09 -3.00
C VAL A 22 -2.12 0.84 -4.04
N ALA A 23 -3.40 0.97 -3.66
CA ALA A 23 -4.52 0.77 -4.58
C ALA A 23 -4.48 1.76 -5.76
N LEU A 24 -4.24 3.05 -5.48
CA LEU A 24 -4.12 4.08 -6.50
C LEU A 24 -2.93 3.83 -7.43
N ALA A 25 -1.76 3.51 -6.88
CA ALA A 25 -0.55 3.24 -7.66
C ALA A 25 -0.74 2.00 -8.55
N ALA A 26 -1.30 0.92 -8.01
CA ALA A 26 -1.58 -0.29 -8.76
C ALA A 26 -2.56 -0.05 -9.90
N LYS A 27 -3.64 0.73 -9.68
CA LYS A 27 -4.57 1.14 -10.74
C LYS A 27 -3.87 1.90 -11.86
N LYS A 28 -3.03 2.88 -11.52
CA LYS A 28 -2.27 3.67 -12.51
C LYS A 28 -1.31 2.82 -13.33
N LEU A 29 -0.73 1.78 -12.71
CA LEU A 29 0.24 0.88 -13.34
C LEU A 29 -0.40 -0.33 -14.03
N GLY A 30 -1.73 -0.51 -13.95
CA GLY A 30 -2.42 -1.68 -14.49
C GLY A 30 -2.09 -2.99 -13.75
N ILE A 31 -1.65 -2.91 -12.50
CA ILE A 31 -1.25 -4.06 -11.67
C ILE A 31 -2.41 -4.45 -10.76
N LYS A 32 -2.63 -5.76 -10.58
CA LYS A 32 -3.61 -6.26 -9.60
C LYS A 32 -3.13 -5.97 -8.18
N ALA A 33 -3.95 -5.30 -7.37
CA ALA A 33 -3.69 -5.09 -5.95
C ALA A 33 -4.70 -5.83 -5.07
N VAL A 34 -4.18 -6.52 -4.06
CA VAL A 34 -4.95 -7.13 -2.98
C VAL A 34 -4.66 -6.39 -1.68
N ILE A 35 -5.70 -5.93 -0.99
CA ILE A 35 -5.57 -5.20 0.26
C ILE A 35 -6.29 -5.99 1.35
N VAL A 36 -5.54 -6.45 2.35
CA VAL A 36 -6.11 -7.17 3.48
C VAL A 36 -6.39 -6.21 4.62
N MET A 37 -7.60 -6.27 5.15
CA MET A 37 -8.07 -5.42 6.25
C MET A 37 -8.79 -6.28 7.30
N PRO A 38 -8.83 -5.86 8.58
CA PRO A 38 -9.69 -6.48 9.59
C PRO A 38 -11.17 -6.41 9.19
N GLN A 39 -11.97 -7.39 9.60
CA GLN A 39 -13.43 -7.40 9.41
C GLN A 39 -14.13 -6.24 10.12
N THR A 40 -13.51 -5.73 11.18
CA THR A 40 -13.94 -4.58 11.97
C THR A 40 -13.67 -3.24 11.27
N THR A 41 -13.09 -3.24 10.06
CA THR A 41 -12.78 -2.00 9.33
C THR A 41 -14.06 -1.27 8.90
N PRO A 42 -14.21 0.03 9.21
CA PRO A 42 -15.35 0.82 8.77
C PRO A 42 -15.55 0.77 7.25
N GLU A 43 -16.79 0.56 6.79
CA GLU A 43 -17.12 0.37 5.36
C GLU A 43 -16.66 1.54 4.48
N ILE A 44 -16.64 2.78 5.02
CA ILE A 44 -16.14 3.95 4.28
C ILE A 44 -14.66 3.79 3.85
N LYS A 45 -13.83 3.17 4.69
CA LYS A 45 -12.41 2.90 4.38
C LYS A 45 -12.27 1.77 3.38
N VAL A 46 -13.08 0.72 3.52
CA VAL A 46 -13.15 -0.41 2.58
C VAL A 46 -13.55 0.09 1.19
N ARG A 47 -14.60 0.90 1.12
CA ARG A 47 -15.12 1.45 -0.13
C ARG A 47 -14.09 2.36 -0.82
N SER A 48 -13.44 3.25 -0.08
CA SER A 48 -12.39 4.11 -0.63
C SER A 48 -11.31 3.32 -1.37
N VAL A 49 -10.88 2.18 -0.83
CA VAL A 49 -9.88 1.31 -1.47
C VAL A 49 -10.46 0.55 -2.67
N ARG A 50 -11.71 0.10 -2.61
CA ARG A 50 -12.41 -0.53 -3.75
C ARG A 50 -12.62 0.46 -4.91
N ASP A 51 -12.88 1.73 -4.64
CA ASP A 51 -13.06 2.78 -5.65
C ASP A 51 -11.74 3.04 -6.43
N HIS A 52 -10.60 2.76 -5.80
CA HIS A 52 -9.29 2.67 -6.46
C HIS A 52 -9.07 1.36 -7.23
N GLY A 53 -10.06 0.47 -7.35
CA GLY A 53 -10.00 -0.74 -8.16
C GLY A 53 -9.25 -1.92 -7.53
N ALA A 54 -8.85 -1.80 -6.26
CA ALA A 54 -8.18 -2.88 -5.56
C ALA A 54 -9.17 -3.93 -5.02
N ARG A 55 -8.72 -5.18 -4.94
CA ARG A 55 -9.47 -6.26 -4.30
C ARG A 55 -9.26 -6.19 -2.79
N VAL A 56 -10.31 -5.86 -2.04
CA VAL A 56 -10.26 -5.88 -0.58
C VAL A 56 -10.63 -7.27 -0.04
N VAL A 57 -9.82 -7.79 0.86
CA VAL A 57 -10.06 -9.03 1.62
C VAL A 57 -10.23 -8.67 3.09
N LEU A 58 -11.40 -8.97 3.65
CA LEU A 58 -11.70 -8.73 5.07
C LEU A 58 -11.44 -10.01 5.87
N LYS A 59 -10.41 -9.99 6.73
CA LYS A 59 -10.02 -11.15 7.54
C LYS A 59 -9.43 -10.72 8.87
N GLY A 60 -9.84 -11.44 9.92
CA GLY A 60 -9.38 -11.23 11.29
C GLY A 60 -10.07 -10.05 11.96
N ASP A 61 -9.96 -10.00 13.29
CA ASP A 61 -10.56 -8.93 14.10
C ASP A 61 -9.59 -7.76 14.34
N ALA A 62 -8.29 -8.04 14.22
CA ALA A 62 -7.19 -7.10 14.41
C ALA A 62 -6.23 -7.06 13.20
N PHE A 63 -5.36 -6.06 13.19
CA PHE A 63 -4.36 -5.87 12.14
C PHE A 63 -3.41 -7.07 12.00
N ASP A 64 -2.96 -7.64 13.10
CA ASP A 64 -1.99 -8.75 13.08
C ASP A 64 -2.56 -10.00 12.39
N GLU A 65 -3.84 -10.28 12.59
CA GLU A 65 -4.54 -11.38 11.90
C GLU A 65 -4.71 -11.11 10.41
N ALA A 66 -5.05 -9.86 10.04
CA ALA A 66 -5.11 -9.45 8.64
C ALA A 66 -3.72 -9.55 7.97
N ALA A 67 -2.66 -9.18 8.68
CA ALA A 67 -1.28 -9.28 8.21
C ALA A 67 -0.84 -10.74 8.05
N ALA A 68 -1.16 -11.61 9.03
CA ALA A 68 -0.91 -13.04 8.93
C ALA A 68 -1.61 -13.66 7.71
N HIS A 69 -2.88 -13.29 7.48
CA HIS A 69 -3.60 -13.76 6.30
C HIS A 69 -3.01 -13.22 4.98
N ALA A 70 -2.47 -12.00 4.97
CA ALA A 70 -1.74 -11.50 3.81
C ALA A 70 -0.52 -12.38 3.49
N GLN A 71 0.21 -12.87 4.51
CA GLN A 71 1.33 -13.80 4.32
C GLN A 71 0.88 -15.15 3.74
N GLU A 72 -0.27 -15.67 4.17
CA GLU A 72 -0.84 -16.89 3.56
C GLU A 72 -1.16 -16.69 2.07
N LEU A 73 -1.73 -15.54 1.71
CA LEU A 73 -2.05 -15.20 0.32
C LEU A 73 -0.79 -15.00 -0.53
N ILE A 74 0.28 -14.45 0.05
CA ILE A 74 1.59 -14.36 -0.60
C ILE A 74 2.10 -15.75 -0.95
N GLN A 75 2.10 -16.68 0.02
CA GLN A 75 2.57 -18.05 -0.21
C GLN A 75 1.72 -18.78 -1.26
N LYS A 76 0.40 -18.58 -1.24
CA LYS A 76 -0.54 -19.26 -2.14
C LYS A 76 -0.52 -18.73 -3.57
N HIS A 77 -0.38 -17.41 -3.75
CA HIS A 77 -0.56 -16.76 -5.05
C HIS A 77 0.72 -16.13 -5.60
N GLY A 78 1.79 -16.05 -4.81
CA GLY A 78 3.05 -15.43 -5.19
C GLY A 78 2.96 -13.92 -5.35
N TYR A 79 2.05 -13.25 -4.62
CA TYR A 79 1.95 -11.79 -4.63
C TYR A 79 3.22 -11.14 -4.07
N THR A 80 3.57 -9.96 -4.58
CA THR A 80 4.65 -9.17 -3.99
C THR A 80 4.12 -8.29 -2.87
N TYR A 81 4.65 -8.44 -1.66
CA TYR A 81 4.29 -7.60 -0.53
C TYR A 81 4.83 -6.18 -0.72
N ILE A 82 3.99 -5.17 -0.46
CA ILE A 82 4.41 -3.75 -0.47
C ILE A 82 4.48 -3.24 0.96
N PRO A 83 5.69 -3.04 1.51
CA PRO A 83 5.86 -2.55 2.87
C PRO A 83 5.30 -1.13 3.04
N PRO A 84 4.76 -0.80 4.22
CA PRO A 84 4.26 0.54 4.50
C PRO A 84 5.36 1.59 4.75
N TYR A 85 6.57 1.17 5.11
CA TYR A 85 7.69 2.09 5.41
C TYR A 85 9.08 1.44 5.30
N ASP A 86 9.24 0.19 5.73
CA ASP A 86 10.56 -0.47 5.87
C ASP A 86 11.05 -1.08 4.55
N ASP A 87 11.27 -0.21 3.56
CA ASP A 87 11.78 -0.58 2.24
C ASP A 87 12.54 0.62 1.64
N PRO A 88 13.73 0.42 1.04
CA PRO A 88 14.52 1.51 0.48
C PRO A 88 13.80 2.36 -0.57
N ASP A 89 12.98 1.73 -1.43
CA ASP A 89 12.23 2.45 -2.48
C ASP A 89 11.06 3.22 -1.87
N VAL A 90 10.39 2.65 -0.86
CA VAL A 90 9.34 3.36 -0.11
C VAL A 90 9.91 4.59 0.60
N ILE A 91 11.07 4.45 1.25
CA ILE A 91 11.78 5.55 1.94
C ILE A 91 12.20 6.63 0.93
N ALA A 92 12.82 6.24 -0.18
CA ALA A 92 13.22 7.16 -1.24
C ALA A 92 12.01 7.91 -1.81
N GLY A 93 10.88 7.22 -1.99
CA GLY A 93 9.61 7.83 -2.41
C GLY A 93 9.16 8.94 -1.47
N GLN A 94 9.19 8.72 -0.15
CA GLN A 94 8.79 9.76 0.82
C GLN A 94 9.77 10.94 0.83
N GLY A 95 11.07 10.67 0.59
CA GLY A 95 12.11 11.69 0.53
C GLY A 95 11.91 12.74 -0.57
N THR A 96 11.10 12.45 -1.59
CA THR A 96 10.74 13.41 -2.64
C THR A 96 10.06 14.67 -2.08
N VAL A 97 9.28 14.55 -1.00
CA VAL A 97 8.66 15.70 -0.32
C VAL A 97 9.73 16.64 0.25
N ALA A 98 10.80 16.09 0.83
CA ALA A 98 11.91 16.90 1.34
C ALA A 98 12.63 17.64 0.21
N MET A 99 12.80 17.00 -0.95
CA MET A 99 13.36 17.64 -2.14
C MET A 99 12.50 18.81 -2.61
N GLU A 100 11.18 18.64 -2.64
CA GLU A 100 10.24 19.71 -2.99
C GLU A 100 10.33 20.90 -2.02
N ILE A 101 10.36 20.63 -0.72
CA ILE A 101 10.53 21.67 0.32
C ILE A 101 11.83 22.45 0.09
N MET A 102 12.96 21.76 -0.11
CA MET A 102 14.26 22.40 -0.32
C MET A 102 14.34 23.22 -1.60
N TRP A 103 13.61 22.82 -2.66
CA TRP A 103 13.51 23.59 -3.89
C TRP A 103 12.62 24.84 -3.74
N GLN A 104 11.53 24.74 -2.98
CA GLN A 104 10.58 25.84 -2.78
C GLN A 104 11.06 26.85 -1.73
N PHE A 105 11.84 26.41 -0.75
CA PHE A 105 12.35 27.23 0.34
C PHE A 105 13.88 27.17 0.40
N SER A 106 14.53 28.04 -0.37
CA SER A 106 15.99 28.16 -0.43
C SER A 106 16.59 29.00 0.72
N LYS A 107 15.74 29.59 1.57
CA LYS A 107 16.16 30.33 2.76
C LYS A 107 16.10 29.44 4.00
N PRO A 108 16.88 29.73 5.05
CA PRO A 108 16.78 29.01 6.31
C PRO A 108 15.33 29.01 6.82
N ILE A 109 14.82 27.86 7.22
CA ILE A 109 13.43 27.67 7.72
C ILE A 109 13.18 28.47 9.02
N HIS A 110 14.23 29.04 9.62
CA HIS A 110 14.20 29.82 10.86
C HIS A 110 14.37 31.34 10.68
N ALA A 111 14.39 31.86 9.44
CA ALA A 111 14.59 33.28 9.17
C ALA A 111 13.28 34.07 9.10
#